data_AF-A0A353PA45-F1
#
_entry.id   AF-A0A353PA45-F1
#
_cell.length_a   1.000
_cell.length_b   1.000
_cell.length_c   1.000
_cell.angle_alpha   90.00
_cell.angle_beta   90.00
_cell.angle_gamma   90.00
#
_symmetry.space_group_name_H-M   'P 1'
#
loop_
_entity.id
_entity.type
_entity.pdbx_description
1 polymer ?
#
loop_
_entity_poly.entity_id
_entity_poly.type
_entity_poly.pdbx_seq_one_letter_code
_entity_poly.pdbx_strand_id
1 'polypeptide(L)'
;MNQRTALYDSHVAASARLVPFSGWDMPLHYGSQLQEHHHVRAEVGVFDVSHMTVIDLSGPDAKAFLRLLLANDVARLSHPGHALYSCMLNAEGGILDDLIVYF
;
A
#
# COMPACT_ATOMS: atom_id res chain seq x y z
N MET A 1 20.37 5.19 8.53
CA MET A 1 19.19 5.62 9.31
C MET A 1 17.96 5.18 8.53
N ASN A 2 16.89 4.79 9.22
CA ASN A 2 15.63 4.45 8.55
C ASN A 2 15.00 5.72 7.94
N GLN A 3 14.17 5.52 6.92
CA GLN A 3 13.35 6.57 6.34
C GLN A 3 12.18 6.93 7.28
N ARG A 4 11.60 8.11 7.10
CA ARG A 4 10.50 8.64 7.92
C ARG A 4 9.42 9.19 7.02
N THR A 5 8.16 8.89 7.32
CA THR A 5 7.03 9.45 6.59
C THR A 5 6.83 10.92 6.96
N ALA A 6 6.00 11.63 6.18
CA ALA A 6 5.62 13.01 6.49
C ALA A 6 4.86 13.13 7.84
N LEU A 7 4.34 12.01 8.37
CA LEU A 7 3.58 11.96 9.62
C LEU A 7 4.42 11.52 10.84
N TYR A 8 5.73 11.34 10.69
CA TYR A 8 6.61 10.88 11.77
C TYR A 8 6.45 11.68 13.07
N ASP A 9 6.49 13.02 12.99
CA ASP A 9 6.36 13.87 14.19
C ASP A 9 4.95 13.76 14.82
N SER A 10 3.92 13.50 14.01
CA SER A 10 2.56 13.24 14.52
C SER A 10 2.52 11.91 15.29
N HIS A 11 3.23 10.88 14.81
CA HIS A 11 3.35 9.60 15.51
C HIS A 11 4.06 9.76 16.86
N VAL A 12 5.15 10.54 16.89
CA VAL A 12 5.88 10.84 18.13
C VAL A 12 4.98 11.59 19.12
N ALA A 13 4.26 12.63 18.65
CA ALA A 13 3.33 13.39 19.49
C ALA A 13 2.18 12.52 20.04
N ALA A 14 1.71 11.55 19.26
CA ALA A 14 0.73 10.56 19.66
C ALA A 14 1.30 9.42 20.54
N SER A 15 2.56 9.52 20.98
CA SER A 15 3.25 8.50 21.79
C SER A 15 3.28 7.11 21.15
N ALA A 16 3.37 7.06 19.81
CA ALA A 16 3.45 5.81 19.09
C ALA A 16 4.72 5.03 19.47
N ARG A 17 4.58 3.71 19.57
CA ARG A 17 5.72 2.80 19.63
C ARG A 17 6.29 2.62 18.21
N LEU A 18 7.25 3.45 17.84
CA LEU A 18 7.92 3.38 16.53
C LEU A 18 8.91 2.21 16.47
N VAL A 19 8.90 1.46 15.36
CA VAL A 19 9.81 0.33 15.10
C VAL A 19 10.34 0.37 13.66
N PRO A 20 11.52 -0.22 13.40
CA PRO A 20 12.00 -0.42 12.04
C PRO A 20 11.09 -1.41 11.30
N PHE A 21 10.54 -0.98 10.16
CA PHE A 21 9.71 -1.78 9.28
C PHE A 21 10.07 -1.48 7.81
N SER A 22 10.62 -2.48 7.10
CA SER A 22 11.01 -2.34 5.68
C SER A 22 11.87 -1.12 5.38
N GLY A 23 12.76 -0.74 6.31
CA GLY A 23 13.64 0.43 6.17
C GLY A 23 13.00 1.77 6.57
N TRP A 24 11.79 1.78 7.13
CA TRP A 24 11.08 2.95 7.65
C TRP A 24 10.90 2.88 9.18
N ASP A 25 10.84 4.02 9.84
CA ASP A 25 10.37 4.12 11.24
C ASP A 25 8.84 4.26 11.25
N MET A 26 8.12 3.18 11.60
CA MET A 26 6.66 3.11 11.54
C MET A 26 6.02 2.80 12.90
N PRO A 27 4.79 3.28 13.17
CA PRO A 27 4.07 3.00 14.42
C PRO A 27 3.61 1.54 14.48
N LEU A 28 4.07 0.79 15.48
CA LEU A 28 3.57 -0.56 15.76
C LEU A 28 2.22 -0.54 16.48
N HIS A 29 2.02 0.45 17.35
CA HIS A 29 0.77 0.78 18.05
C HIS A 29 0.92 2.12 18.79
N TYR A 30 -0.19 2.71 19.20
CA TYR A 30 -0.31 3.92 20.01
C TYR A 30 -0.74 3.63 21.46
N GLY A 31 -0.84 2.35 21.82
CA GLY A 31 -0.98 1.91 23.21
C GLY A 31 -1.36 0.44 23.32
N SER A 32 -2.39 0.02 22.58
CA SER A 32 -2.86 -1.35 22.54
C SER A 32 -3.34 -1.73 21.15
N GLN A 33 -2.63 -2.66 20.52
CA GLN A 33 -3.01 -3.21 19.20
C GLN A 33 -4.41 -3.83 19.21
N LEU A 34 -4.81 -4.45 20.33
CA LEU A 34 -6.14 -5.04 20.45
C LEU A 34 -7.22 -3.97 20.49
N GLN A 35 -7.00 -2.86 21.20
CA GLN A 35 -7.93 -1.75 21.20
C GLN A 35 -7.98 -1.08 19.82
N GLU A 36 -6.84 -0.84 19.17
CA GLU A 36 -6.80 -0.29 17.80
C GLU A 36 -7.59 -1.16 16.81
N HIS A 37 -7.40 -2.48 16.89
CA HIS A 37 -8.20 -3.44 16.11
C HIS A 37 -9.70 -3.31 16.39
N HIS A 38 -10.11 -3.26 17.65
CA HIS A 38 -11.52 -3.13 18.01
C HIS A 38 -12.13 -1.80 17.52
N HIS A 39 -11.40 -0.68 17.63
CA HIS A 39 -11.88 0.62 17.10
C HIS A 39 -12.07 0.57 15.59
N VAL A 40 -11.14 -0.03 14.83
CA VAL A 40 -11.32 -0.18 13.37
C VAL A 40 -12.52 -1.04 13.02
N ARG A 41 -12.83 -2.07 13.85
CA ARG A 41 -13.95 -2.98 13.62
C ARG A 41 -15.30 -2.41 14.03
N ALA A 42 -15.33 -1.53 15.04
CA ALA A 42 -16.56 -0.99 15.61
C ALA A 42 -16.85 0.44 15.16
N GLU A 43 -15.82 1.21 14.80
CA GLU A 43 -15.89 2.64 14.53
C GLU A 43 -14.97 3.02 13.34
N VAL A 44 -13.92 3.81 13.58
CA VAL A 44 -12.98 4.29 12.57
C VAL A 44 -11.55 4.15 13.07
N GLY A 45 -10.63 3.81 12.17
CA GLY A 45 -9.20 3.89 12.41
C GLY A 45 -8.49 4.46 11.20
N VAL A 46 -7.37 5.13 11.44
CA VAL A 46 -6.54 5.75 10.41
C VAL A 46 -5.15 5.14 10.49
N PHE A 47 -4.61 4.78 9.33
CA PHE A 47 -3.29 4.18 9.21
C PHE A 47 -2.42 5.06 8.32
N ASP A 48 -1.19 5.33 8.77
CA ASP A 48 -0.18 5.88 7.89
C ASP A 48 0.44 4.75 7.05
N VAL A 49 0.06 4.71 5.78
CA VAL A 49 0.57 3.75 4.80
C VAL A 49 1.52 4.41 3.79
N SER A 50 2.05 5.60 4.12
CA SER A 50 2.89 6.40 3.21
C SER A 50 4.26 5.79 2.91
N HIS A 51 4.63 4.70 3.59
CA HIS A 51 5.81 3.90 3.29
C HIS A 51 5.61 3.01 2.03
N MET A 52 4.36 2.81 1.59
CA MET A 52 4.07 2.17 0.32
C MET A 52 4.51 3.06 -0.84
N THR A 53 4.90 2.43 -1.95
CA THR A 53 5.33 3.16 -3.14
C THR A 53 4.16 3.36 -4.10
N VAL A 54 3.99 4.59 -4.58
CA VAL A 54 3.03 4.93 -5.64
C VAL A 54 3.80 5.13 -6.95
N ILE A 55 3.31 4.52 -8.04
CA ILE A 55 3.93 4.61 -9.36
C ILE A 55 2.86 5.05 -10.38
N ASP A 56 3.07 6.21 -10.99
CA ASP A 56 2.24 6.68 -12.08
C ASP A 56 2.77 6.15 -13.42
N LEU A 57 1.89 5.50 -14.19
CA LEU A 57 2.18 4.98 -15.52
C LEU A 57 1.27 5.67 -16.54
N SER A 58 1.87 6.28 -17.55
CA SER A 58 1.16 7.01 -18.60
C SER A 58 1.69 6.68 -19.99
N GLY A 59 0.90 6.97 -21.00
CA GLY A 59 1.22 6.71 -22.41
C GLY A 59 0.24 5.74 -23.07
N PRO A 60 0.21 5.71 -24.41
CA PRO A 60 -0.75 4.91 -25.18
C PRO A 60 -0.65 3.40 -24.91
N ASP A 61 0.56 2.92 -24.58
CA ASP A 61 0.84 1.51 -24.38
C ASP A 61 0.77 1.04 -22.93
N ALA A 62 0.49 1.94 -21.96
CA ALA A 62 0.49 1.61 -20.53
C ALA A 62 -0.46 0.44 -20.21
N LYS A 63 -1.66 0.43 -20.82
CA LYS A 63 -2.62 -0.67 -20.65
C LYS A 63 -2.10 -1.99 -21.22
N ALA A 64 -1.48 -1.96 -22.40
CA ALA A 64 -0.93 -3.17 -23.02
C ALA A 64 0.24 -3.73 -22.19
N PHE A 65 1.12 -2.85 -21.71
CA PHE A 65 2.22 -3.20 -20.82
C PHE A 65 1.73 -3.85 -19.52
N LEU A 66 0.73 -3.27 -18.85
CA LEU A 66 0.18 -3.82 -17.61
C LEU A 66 -0.50 -5.19 -17.81
N ARG A 67 -1.14 -5.43 -18.96
CA ARG A 67 -1.70 -6.76 -19.29
C ARG A 67 -0.63 -7.83 -19.52
N LEU A 68 0.61 -7.43 -19.85
CA LEU A 68 1.74 -8.34 -19.93
C LEU A 68 2.34 -8.60 -18.54
N LEU A 69 2.43 -7.56 -17.72
CA LEU A 69 3.11 -7.59 -16.42
C LEU A 69 2.30 -8.26 -15.31
N LEU A 70 0.97 -8.10 -15.34
CA LEU A 70 0.07 -8.48 -14.26
C LEU A 70 -0.72 -9.74 -14.60
N ALA A 71 -0.95 -10.58 -13.59
CA ALA A 71 -1.71 -11.81 -13.75
C ALA A 71 -3.23 -11.58 -13.91
N ASN A 72 -3.75 -10.42 -13.51
CA ASN A 72 -5.14 -10.02 -13.70
C ASN A 72 -5.30 -9.07 -14.91
N ASP A 73 -6.51 -8.97 -15.46
CA ASP A 73 -6.75 -8.18 -16.67
C ASP A 73 -7.19 -6.74 -16.37
N VAL A 74 -6.26 -5.79 -16.54
CA VAL A 74 -6.53 -4.36 -16.39
C VAL A 74 -7.48 -3.77 -17.43
N ALA A 75 -7.76 -4.49 -18.53
CA ALA A 75 -8.79 -4.07 -19.48
C ALA A 75 -10.21 -4.07 -18.87
N ARG A 76 -10.40 -4.76 -17.73
CA ARG A 76 -11.66 -4.75 -16.97
C ARG A 76 -11.93 -3.40 -16.28
N LEU A 77 -10.92 -2.54 -16.13
CA LEU A 77 -11.10 -1.18 -15.65
C LEU A 77 -11.52 -0.30 -16.82
N SER A 78 -12.83 -0.06 -16.94
CA SER A 78 -13.45 0.74 -18.00
C SER A 78 -13.78 2.17 -17.58
N HIS A 79 -13.70 2.49 -16.29
CA HIS A 79 -14.07 3.80 -15.74
C HIS A 79 -12.94 4.39 -14.88
N PRO A 80 -12.63 5.69 -15.03
CA PRO A 80 -11.71 6.38 -14.14
C PRO A 80 -12.13 6.31 -12.67
N GLY A 81 -11.16 6.21 -11.77
CA GLY A 81 -11.30 5.96 -10.33
C GLY A 81 -11.49 4.49 -9.94
N HIS A 82 -11.69 3.56 -10.88
CA HIS A 82 -11.85 2.15 -10.54
C HIS A 82 -10.50 1.48 -10.27
N ALA A 83 -10.50 0.51 -9.36
CA ALA A 83 -9.31 -0.22 -8.96
C ALA A 83 -9.46 -1.74 -9.14
N LEU A 84 -8.35 -2.43 -9.35
CA LEU A 84 -8.27 -3.89 -9.23
C LEU A 84 -7.02 -4.32 -8.46
N TYR A 85 -7.15 -5.48 -7.83
CA TYR A 85 -6.04 -6.21 -7.22
C TYR A 85 -5.42 -7.19 -8.21
N SER A 86 -4.09 -7.27 -8.23
CA SER A 86 -3.36 -8.25 -9.04
C SER A 86 -2.03 -8.62 -8.41
N CYS A 87 -1.61 -9.85 -8.63
CA CYS A 87 -0.21 -10.23 -8.46
C CYS A 87 0.61 -9.83 -9.69
N MET A 88 1.87 -9.46 -9.46
CA MET A 88 2.92 -9.41 -10.47
C MET A 88 3.78 -10.66 -10.33
N LEU A 89 3.99 -11.39 -11.43
CA LEU A 89 4.68 -12.68 -11.41
C LEU A 89 6.03 -12.60 -12.11
N ASN A 90 6.96 -13.46 -11.72
CA ASN A 90 8.13 -13.76 -12.54
C ASN A 90 7.79 -14.80 -13.62
N ALA A 91 8.76 -15.13 -14.48
CA ALA A 91 8.56 -16.04 -15.60
C ALA A 91 8.23 -17.49 -15.17
N GLU A 92 8.63 -17.88 -13.96
CA GLU A 92 8.37 -19.19 -13.37
C GLU A 92 7.01 -19.27 -12.65
N GLY A 93 6.24 -18.16 -12.62
CA GLY A 93 4.94 -18.07 -11.95
C GLY A 93 5.01 -17.79 -10.45
N GLY A 94 6.20 -17.50 -9.90
CA GLY A 94 6.37 -17.02 -8.54
C GLY A 94 5.88 -15.58 -8.39
N ILE A 95 5.22 -15.27 -7.27
CA ILE A 95 4.75 -13.92 -6.97
C ILE A 95 5.94 -13.03 -6.61
N LEU A 96 6.12 -11.96 -7.36
CA LEU A 96 7.07 -10.89 -7.04
C LEU A 96 6.46 -9.90 -6.05
N ASP A 97 5.21 -9.52 -6.28
CA ASP A 97 4.47 -8.61 -5.42
C ASP A 97 2.96 -8.71 -5.67
N ASP A 98 2.16 -8.18 -4.77
CA ASP A 98 0.74 -7.93 -4.95
C ASP A 98 0.42 -6.43 -4.85
N LEU A 99 -0.43 -5.94 -5.76
CA LEU A 99 -0.62 -4.51 -5.94
C LEU A 99 -2.03 -4.15 -6.38
N ILE A 100 -2.36 -2.87 -6.20
CA ILE A 100 -3.60 -2.26 -6.67
C ILE A 100 -3.30 -1.36 -7.85
N VAL A 101 -4.02 -1.56 -8.95
CA VAL A 101 -3.96 -0.69 -10.14
C VAL A 101 -5.23 0.12 -10.23
N TYR A 102 -5.09 1.41 -10.54
CA TYR A 102 -6.19 2.34 -10.76
C TYR A 102 -6.23 2.75 -12.24
N PHE A 103 -7.44 2.92 -12.78
CA PHE A 103 -7.69 3.56 -14.08
C PHE A 103 -8.42 4.87 -13.86
#